data_AF-T0H2S7-F1
#
_entry.id   AF-T0H2S7-F1
#
_cell.length_a   1.000
_cell.length_b   1.000
_cell.length_c   1.000
_cell.angle_alpha   90.00
_cell.angle_beta   90.00
_cell.angle_gamma   90.00
#
_symmetry.space_group_name_H-M   'P 1'
#
loop_
_entity.id
_entity.type
_entity.pdbx_description
1 polymer ?
#
loop_
_entity_poly.entity_id
_entity_poly.type
_entity_poly.pdbx_seq_one_letter_code
_entity_poly.pdbx_strand_id
1 'polypeptide(L)'
;MANVTLTIGGREFMLACADGEEAHVTQLAQMIDEKLAQAGVVGQTEPRMLLFASLMLADELHELRQRESQPVPAAPAPAPAPAEPVEVIPPVLVEVLARIADHVENLADLLEQPAPNA
;
A
#
# COMPACT_ATOMS: atom_id res chain seq x y z
N MET A 1 -6.77 -20.97 15.66
CA MET A 1 -5.41 -20.58 16.12
C MET A 1 -4.44 -21.51 15.41
N ALA A 2 -3.63 -20.94 14.53
CA ALA A 2 -2.64 -21.66 13.74
C ALA A 2 -1.23 -21.34 14.25
N ASN A 3 -0.30 -22.29 14.08
CA ASN A 3 1.12 -22.07 14.30
C ASN A 3 1.83 -22.14 12.96
N VAL A 4 2.70 -21.17 12.70
CA VAL A 4 3.49 -21.10 11.48
C VAL A 4 4.97 -21.15 11.86
N THR A 5 5.73 -21.97 11.14
CA THR A 5 7.18 -22.04 11.25
C THR A 5 7.81 -21.13 10.21
N LEU A 6 8.54 -20.12 10.67
CA LEU A 6 9.21 -19.10 9.86
C LEU A 6 10.70 -19.41 9.81
N THR A 7 11.34 -19.24 8.65
CA THR A 7 12.79 -19.36 8.53
C THR A 7 13.41 -17.99 8.30
N ILE A 8 14.28 -17.54 9.20
CA ILE A 8 14.92 -16.22 9.15
C ILE A 8 16.41 -16.39 9.47
N GLY A 9 17.29 -15.95 8.57
CA GLY A 9 18.74 -16.05 8.73
C GLY A 9 19.24 -17.49 8.89
N GLY A 10 18.55 -18.45 8.27
CA GLY A 10 18.84 -19.88 8.39
C GLY A 10 18.41 -20.53 9.72
N ARG A 11 17.53 -19.87 10.50
CA ARG A 11 16.98 -20.38 11.77
C ARG A 11 15.45 -20.45 11.72
N GLU A 12 14.88 -21.43 12.42
CA GLU A 12 13.44 -21.63 12.52
C GLU A 12 12.84 -20.95 13.76
N PHE A 13 11.71 -20.27 13.56
CA PHE A 13 10.92 -19.58 14.58
C PHE A 13 9.47 -20.02 14.49
N MET A 14 8.88 -20.43 15.61
CA MET A 14 7.47 -20.79 15.65
C MET A 14 6.65 -19.60 16.17
N LEU A 15 5.68 -19.16 15.37
CA LEU A 15 4.80 -18.05 15.72
C LEU A 15 3.34 -18.50 15.67
N ALA A 16 2.59 -18.20 16.74
CA ALA A 16 1.15 -18.34 16.76
C ALA A 16 0.50 -17.15 16.03
N CYS A 17 -0.37 -17.43 15.07
CA CYS A 17 -1.13 -16.41 14.33
C CYS A 17 -2.62 -16.77 14.25
N ALA A 18 -3.43 -15.80 13.84
CA ALA A 18 -4.83 -16.05 13.54
C ALA A 18 -4.96 -16.92 12.28
N ASP A 19 -6.08 -17.64 12.18
CA ASP A 19 -6.36 -18.49 11.03
C ASP A 19 -6.54 -17.60 9.78
N GLY A 20 -5.77 -17.87 8.72
CA GLY A 20 -5.76 -17.07 7.48
C GLY A 20 -4.72 -15.95 7.42
N GLU A 21 -3.95 -15.70 8.49
CA GLU A 21 -2.83 -14.74 8.47
C GLU A 21 -1.48 -15.40 8.11
N GLU A 22 -1.45 -16.72 7.89
CA GLU A 22 -0.19 -17.47 7.76
C GLU A 22 0.68 -16.95 6.60
N ALA A 23 0.05 -16.64 5.47
CA ALA A 23 0.72 -16.12 4.28
C ALA A 23 1.33 -14.73 4.52
N HIS A 24 0.59 -13.86 5.21
CA HIS A 24 1.05 -12.50 5.52
C HIS A 24 2.25 -12.54 6.47
N VAL A 25 2.18 -13.33 7.53
CA VAL A 25 3.28 -13.51 8.48
C VAL A 25 4.51 -14.12 7.81
N THR A 26 4.32 -15.07 6.90
CA THR A 26 5.42 -15.65 6.10
C THR A 26 6.09 -14.60 5.22
N GLN A 27 5.31 -13.72 4.58
CA GLN A 27 5.86 -12.62 3.78
C GLN A 27 6.66 -11.64 4.65
N LEU A 28 6.17 -11.29 5.84
CA LEU A 28 6.90 -10.42 6.78
C LEU A 28 8.23 -11.06 7.22
N ALA A 29 8.26 -12.38 7.44
CA ALA A 29 9.50 -13.10 7.76
C ALA A 29 10.51 -13.05 6.60
N GLN A 30 10.05 -13.18 5.36
CA GLN A 30 10.89 -13.04 4.16
C GLN A 30 11.51 -11.64 4.07
N MET A 31 10.73 -10.58 4.37
CA MET A 31 11.26 -9.21 4.41
C MET A 31 12.38 -9.06 5.44
N ILE A 32 12.24 -9.68 6.62
CA ILE A 32 13.30 -9.68 7.64
C ILE A 32 14.54 -10.41 7.12
N ASP A 33 14.37 -11.57 6.49
CA ASP A 33 15.47 -12.37 5.93
C ASP A 33 16.26 -11.61 4.84
N GLU A 34 15.55 -10.88 3.97
CA GLU A 34 16.17 -10.02 2.96
C GLU A 34 17.04 -8.92 3.58
N LYS A 35 16.59 -8.28 4.67
CA LYS A 35 17.41 -7.28 5.38
C LYS A 35 18.69 -7.88 5.95
N LEU A 36 18.61 -9.11 6.47
CA LEU A 36 19.77 -9.81 6.99
C LEU A 36 20.78 -10.17 5.89
N ALA A 37 20.29 -10.59 4.72
CA ALA A 37 21.11 -10.86 3.56
C ALA A 37 21.84 -9.60 3.09
N GLN A 38 21.16 -8.45 3.04
CA GLN A 38 21.75 -7.16 2.67
C GLN A 38 22.81 -6.68 3.66
N ALA A 39 22.59 -6.88 4.96
CA ALA A 39 23.52 -6.45 5.99
C ALA A 39 24.77 -7.35 6.11
N GLY A 40 24.81 -8.50 5.43
CA GLY A 40 25.96 -9.43 5.49
C GLY A 40 26.17 -10.03 6.88
N VAL A 41 25.12 -10.15 7.68
CA VAL A 41 25.17 -10.53 9.12
C VAL A 41 25.24 -12.05 9.32
N VAL A 42 25.76 -12.77 8.32
CA VAL A 42 25.84 -14.24 8.32
C VAL A 42 26.74 -14.71 9.47
N GLY A 43 26.21 -15.59 10.33
CA GLY A 43 26.96 -16.20 11.43
C GLY A 43 26.97 -15.41 12.76
N GLN A 44 26.22 -14.31 12.87
CA GLN A 44 26.00 -13.65 14.16
C GLN A 44 25.03 -14.43 15.05
N THR A 45 25.01 -14.10 16.34
CA THR A 45 24.00 -14.63 17.25
C THR A 45 22.61 -14.12 16.87
N GLU A 46 21.59 -14.96 17.09
CA GLU A 46 20.19 -14.63 16.77
C GLU A 46 19.74 -13.26 17.30
N PRO A 47 19.98 -12.87 18.57
CA PRO A 47 19.58 -11.55 19.05
C PRO A 47 20.25 -10.40 18.29
N ARG A 48 21.52 -10.55 17.92
CA ARG A 48 22.26 -9.52 17.18
C ARG A 48 21.76 -9.44 15.74
N MET A 49 21.51 -10.57 15.11
CA MET A 49 20.95 -10.67 13.77
C MET A 49 19.59 -9.94 13.71
N LEU A 50 18.65 -10.32 14.58
CA LEU A 50 17.32 -9.69 14.64
C LEU A 50 17.37 -8.20 15.00
N LEU A 51 18.32 -7.77 15.84
CA LEU A 51 18.55 -6.36 16.13
C LEU A 51 18.94 -5.57 14.87
N PHE A 52 19.85 -6.10 14.03
CA PHE A 52 20.21 -5.45 12.78
C PHE A 52 19.02 -5.32 11.83
N ALA A 53 18.26 -6.40 11.60
CA ALA A 53 17.07 -6.33 10.75
C ALA A 53 16.03 -5.33 11.28
N SER A 54 15.83 -5.31 12.60
CA SER A 54 14.88 -4.39 13.25
C SER A 54 15.29 -2.93 13.06
N LEU A 55 16.59 -2.61 13.18
CA LEU A 55 17.11 -1.26 12.96
C LEU A 55 16.96 -0.82 11.51
N MET A 56 17.22 -1.70 10.54
CA MET A 56 17.04 -1.39 9.12
C MET A 56 15.59 -1.12 8.77
N LEU A 57 14.66 -1.96 9.26
CA LEU A 57 13.23 -1.76 9.05
C LEU A 57 12.72 -0.48 9.75
N ALA A 58 13.26 -0.17 10.93
CA ALA A 58 12.92 1.07 11.64
C ALA A 58 13.42 2.31 10.89
N ASP A 59 14.60 2.26 10.28
CA ASP A 59 15.17 3.33 9.46
C ASP A 59 14.30 3.57 8.20
N GLU A 60 13.92 2.50 7.50
CA GLU A 60 13.02 2.61 6.33
C GLU A 60 11.65 3.21 6.71
N LEU A 61 11.08 2.76 7.83
CA LEU A 61 9.83 3.32 8.34
C LEU A 61 9.98 4.79 8.75
N HIS A 62 11.13 5.16 9.31
CA HIS A 62 11.44 6.53 9.68
C HIS A 62 11.51 7.44 8.45
N GLU A 63 12.24 7.01 7.42
CA GLU A 63 12.37 7.72 6.15
C GLU A 63 11.03 7.89 5.43
N LEU A 64 10.19 6.85 5.41
CA LEU A 64 8.84 6.94 4.82
C LEU A 64 7.98 7.97 5.56
N ARG A 65 7.97 7.94 6.89
CA ARG A 65 7.23 8.92 7.71
C ARG A 65 7.77 10.33 7.56
N GLN A 66 9.09 10.49 7.41
CA GLN A 66 9.70 11.79 7.13
C GLN A 66 9.27 12.36 5.77
N ARG A 67 9.19 11.52 4.73
CA ARG A 67 8.72 11.94 3.40
C ARG A 67 7.25 12.36 3.41
N GLU A 68 6.41 11.68 4.19
CA GLU A 68 5.00 12.06 4.36
C GLU A 68 4.82 13.34 5.19
N SER A 69 5.78 13.65 6.08
CA SER A 69 5.75 14.83 6.95
C SER A 69 6.54 16.02 6.42
N GLN A 70 7.33 15.86 5.36
CA GLN A 70 7.84 16.99 4.60
C GLN A 70 6.63 17.69 3.98
N PRO A 71 6.32 18.94 4.38
CA PRO A 71 5.42 19.76 3.60
C PRO A 71 6.08 19.83 2.22
N VAL A 72 5.36 19.44 1.17
CA VAL A 72 5.68 19.91 -0.19
C VAL A 72 6.00 21.38 -0.01
N PRO A 73 7.22 21.85 -0.37
CA PRO A 73 7.59 23.22 -0.09
C PRO A 73 6.47 24.06 -0.68
N ALA A 74 5.73 24.75 0.19
CA ALA A 74 4.83 25.79 -0.25
C ALA A 74 5.73 26.67 -1.10
N ALA A 75 5.50 26.65 -2.41
CA ALA A 75 6.24 27.50 -3.33
C ALA A 75 6.31 28.88 -2.68
N PRO A 76 7.49 29.53 -2.65
CA PRO A 76 7.62 30.83 -2.00
C PRO A 76 6.44 31.67 -2.46
N ALA A 77 5.62 32.11 -1.51
CA ALA A 77 4.36 32.78 -1.81
C ALA A 77 4.66 33.81 -2.91
N PRO A 78 4.04 33.68 -4.10
CA PRO A 78 4.36 34.60 -5.17
C PRO A 78 4.02 35.99 -4.63
N ALA A 79 4.99 36.91 -4.67
CA ALA A 79 4.68 38.34 -4.63
C ALA A 79 3.50 38.56 -5.59
N PRO A 80 2.48 39.37 -5.24
CA PRO A 80 1.15 39.30 -5.85
C PRO A 80 1.27 39.40 -7.37
N ALA A 81 1.22 38.23 -8.00
CA ALA A 81 1.24 38.02 -9.43
C ALA A 81 -0.18 37.64 -9.85
N PRO A 82 -0.63 38.09 -11.03
CA PRO A 82 -2.04 38.08 -11.40
C PRO A 82 -2.60 36.66 -11.40
N ALA A 83 -3.86 36.52 -10.93
CA ALA A 83 -4.57 35.27 -10.76
C ALA A 83 -4.34 34.26 -11.90
N GLU A 84 -3.78 33.10 -11.57
CA GLU A 84 -3.69 31.99 -12.51
C GLU A 84 -5.09 31.39 -12.74
N PRO A 85 -5.44 31.01 -13.98
CA PRO A 85 -6.76 30.47 -14.28
C PRO A 85 -6.92 29.09 -13.63
N VAL A 86 -7.95 28.97 -12.78
CA VAL A 86 -8.47 27.69 -12.31
C VAL A 86 -8.66 26.78 -13.51
N GLU A 87 -8.14 25.56 -13.46
CA GLU A 87 -8.28 24.58 -14.52
C GLU A 87 -9.77 24.20 -14.65
N VAL A 88 -10.46 24.89 -15.56
CA VAL A 88 -11.89 24.69 -15.81
C VAL A 88 -12.06 23.37 -16.55
N ILE A 89 -12.64 22.38 -15.87
CA ILE A 89 -13.09 21.14 -16.52
C ILE A 89 -14.04 21.54 -17.66
N PRO A 90 -13.75 21.16 -18.92
CA PRO A 90 -14.57 21.58 -20.06
C PRO A 90 -16.00 21.03 -19.89
N PRO A 91 -17.04 21.83 -20.16
CA PRO A 91 -18.43 21.43 -19.94
C PRO A 91 -18.81 20.17 -20.73
N VAL A 92 -18.16 19.97 -21.89
CA VAL A 92 -18.31 18.76 -22.71
C VAL A 92 -17.94 17.49 -21.95
N LEU A 93 -16.90 17.53 -21.10
CA LEU A 93 -16.50 16.35 -20.32
C LEU A 93 -17.54 16.00 -19.26
N VAL A 94 -18.19 17.01 -18.67
CA VAL A 94 -19.29 16.83 -17.71
C VAL A 94 -20.51 16.20 -18.41
N GLU A 95 -20.86 16.67 -19.60
CA GLU A 95 -21.97 16.12 -20.39
C GLU A 95 -21.72 14.67 -20.82
N VAL A 96 -20.48 14.34 -21.24
CA VAL A 96 -20.12 12.97 -21.62
C VAL A 96 -20.20 12.03 -20.42
N LEU A 97 -19.68 12.45 -19.26
CA LEU A 97 -19.76 11.67 -18.02
C LEU A 97 -21.22 11.43 -17.60
N ALA A 98 -22.09 12.43 -17.71
CA ALA A 98 -23.51 12.28 -17.42
C ALA A 98 -24.18 11.26 -18.35
N ARG A 99 -23.93 11.32 -19.67
CA ARG A 99 -24.48 10.35 -20.62
C ARG A 99 -24.02 8.91 -20.38
N ILE A 100 -22.78 8.73 -19.93
CA ILE A 100 -22.27 7.40 -19.57
C ILE A 100 -23.03 6.86 -18.36
N ALA A 101 -23.27 7.70 -17.34
CA ALA A 101 -24.06 7.32 -16.17
C ALA A 101 -25.49 6.91 -16.58
N ASP A 102 -26.17 7.71 -17.40
CA ASP A 102 -27.52 7.40 -17.89
C ASP A 102 -27.56 6.06 -18.67
N HIS A 103 -26.52 5.76 -19.45
CA HIS A 103 -26.46 4.52 -20.20
C HIS A 103 -26.30 3.30 -19.29
N VAL A 104 -25.51 3.44 -18.21
CA VAL A 104 -25.32 2.39 -17.21
C VAL A 104 -26.63 2.12 -16.44
N GLU A 105 -27.37 3.17 -16.08
CA GLU A 105 -28.68 3.03 -15.43
C GLU A 105 -29.68 2.29 -16.34
N ASN A 106 -29.79 2.68 -17.61
CA ASN A 106 -30.66 2.00 -18.56
C ASN A 106 -30.29 0.52 -18.77
N LEU A 107 -28.99 0.19 -18.75
CA LEU A 107 -28.53 -1.18 -18.89
C LEU A 107 -28.83 -2.00 -17.63
N ALA A 108 -28.74 -1.40 -16.44
CA ALA A 108 -29.17 -2.00 -15.19
C ALA A 108 -30.69 -2.29 -15.20
N ASP A 109 -31.52 -1.33 -15.62
CA ASP A 109 -32.98 -1.49 -15.72
C ASP A 109 -33.40 -2.63 -16.66
N LEU A 110 -32.64 -2.84 -17.75
CA LEU A 110 -32.87 -3.96 -18.67
C LEU A 110 -32.53 -5.31 -18.05
N LEU A 111 -31.51 -5.37 -17.19
CA LEU A 111 -31.11 -6.60 -16.49
C LEU A 111 -32.04 -6.95 -15.32
N GLU A 112 -32.64 -5.94 -14.67
CA GLU A 112 -33.59 -6.14 -13.58
C GLU A 112 -34.98 -6.60 -14.05
N GLN A 113 -35.31 -6.39 -15.33
CA GLN A 113 -36.59 -6.86 -15.89
C GLN A 113 -36.56 -8.39 -16.13
N PRO A 114 -37.45 -9.18 -15.51
CA PRO A 114 -37.56 -10.60 -15.81
C PRO A 114 -38.07 -10.80 -17.24
N ALA A 115 -37.50 -11.78 -17.95
CA ALA A 115 -37.87 -12.12 -19.31
C ALA A 115 -39.41 -12.30 -19.44
N PRO A 116 -40.06 -11.76 -20.48
CA PRO A 116 -41.48 -12.02 -20.70
C PRO A 116 -41.66 -13.51 -20.97
N ASN A 117 -42.44 -14.17 -20.10
CA ASN A 117 -42.85 -15.56 -20.26
C ASN A 117 -43.42 -15.79 -21.66
N ALA A 118 -42.77 -16.66 -22.44
CA ALA A 118 -43.29 -17.26 -23.67
C ALA A 118 -43.48 -18.76 -23.45
#